data_AF-A0AAE3L2V4-F1
#
_entry.id   AF-A0AAE3L2V4-F1
#
_cell.length_a   1.000
_cell.length_b   1.000
_cell.length_c   1.000
_cell.angle_alpha   90.00
_cell.angle_beta   90.00
_cell.angle_gamma   90.00
#
_symmetry.space_group_name_H-M   'P 1'
#
loop_
_entity.id
_entity.type
_entity.pdbx_description
1 polymer ?
#
loop_
_entity_poly.entity_id
_entity_poly.type
_entity_poly.pdbx_seq_one_letter_code
_entity_poly.pdbx_strand_id
1 'polypeptide(L)'
;MLKNIQEVLERDVRPYLLDHYGDVEITSYEDGILYIRLLGQCNNCPSAKFTVENIIESKLKENIPELKEVILDTDISSELYHFAKEILGKSRQNL
;
A
#
# COMPACT_ATOMS: atom_id res chain seq x y z
N MET A 1 -7.14 -9.19 -15.18
CA MET A 1 -5.89 -8.97 -14.44
C MET A 1 -6.15 -8.55 -13.00
N LEU A 2 -6.63 -7.32 -12.73
CA LEU A 2 -6.90 -6.84 -11.37
C LEU A 2 -7.75 -7.79 -10.53
N LYS A 3 -8.77 -8.42 -11.12
CA LYS A 3 -9.59 -9.42 -10.43
C LYS A 3 -8.77 -10.61 -9.89
N ASN A 4 -7.84 -11.14 -10.69
CA ASN A 4 -6.99 -12.27 -10.28
C ASN A 4 -6.03 -11.84 -9.16
N ILE A 5 -5.45 -10.65 -9.28
CA ILE A 5 -4.59 -10.06 -8.23
C ILE A 5 -5.39 -9.94 -6.93
N GLN A 6 -6.61 -9.42 -7.00
CA GLN A 6 -7.48 -9.26 -5.84
C GLN A 6 -7.85 -10.60 -5.20
N GLU A 7 -8.15 -11.63 -5.99
CA GLU A 7 -8.41 -12.99 -5.49
C GLU A 7 -7.20 -13.59 -4.75
N VAL A 8 -5.99 -13.40 -5.27
CA VAL A 8 -4.75 -13.85 -4.60
C VAL A 8 -4.51 -13.06 -3.32
N LEU A 9 -4.70 -11.73 -3.34
CA LEU A 9 -4.57 -10.91 -2.14
C LEU A 9 -5.56 -11.35 -1.06
N GLU A 10 -6.82 -11.63 -1.42
CA GLU A 10 -7.86 -12.06 -0.48
C GLU A 10 -7.55 -13.43 0.14
N ARG A 11 -7.08 -14.37 -0.67
CA ARG A 11 -6.86 -15.75 -0.23
C ARG A 11 -5.53 -15.93 0.52
N ASP A 12 -4.45 -15.33 0.01
CA ASP A 12 -3.09 -15.70 0.39
C ASP A 12 -2.37 -14.61 1.20
N VAL A 13 -2.83 -13.35 1.15
CA VAL A 13 -2.15 -12.20 1.78
C VAL A 13 -2.94 -11.61 2.94
N ARG A 14 -4.21 -11.26 2.71
CA ARG A 14 -5.07 -10.58 3.69
C ARG A 14 -5.20 -11.33 5.02
N PRO A 15 -5.32 -12.67 5.08
CA PRO A 15 -5.36 -13.38 6.36
C PRO A 15 -4.16 -13.07 7.26
N TYR A 16 -2.95 -13.04 6.67
CA TYR A 16 -1.72 -12.73 7.42
C TYR A 16 -1.65 -11.26 7.84
N LEU A 17 -2.06 -10.33 6.97
CA LEU A 17 -2.05 -8.90 7.31
C LEU A 17 -3.04 -8.58 8.43
N LEU A 18 -4.23 -9.18 8.39
CA LEU A 18 -5.28 -8.96 9.39
C LEU A 18 -4.86 -9.44 10.78
N ASP A 19 -4.15 -10.56 10.89
CA ASP A 19 -3.55 -11.04 12.16
C ASP A 19 -2.56 -10.02 12.77
N HIS A 20 -1.98 -9.16 11.93
CA HIS A 20 -1.11 -8.06 12.32
C HIS A 20 -1.80 -6.69 12.32
N TYR A 21 -3.14 -6.65 12.33
CA TYR A 21 -3.95 -5.43 12.29
C TYR A 21 -3.61 -4.50 11.10
N GLY A 22 -3.23 -5.09 9.98
CA GLY A 22 -2.98 -4.41 8.72
C GLY A 22 -3.91 -4.88 7.60
N ASP A 23 -3.83 -4.21 6.47
CA ASP A 23 -4.48 -4.61 5.21
C ASP A 23 -3.69 -4.03 4.02
N VAL A 24 -4.12 -4.33 2.80
CA VAL A 24 -3.54 -3.84 1.56
C VAL A 24 -4.62 -3.38 0.58
N GLU A 25 -4.39 -2.22 -0.02
CA GLU A 25 -5.20 -1.65 -1.10
C GLU A 25 -4.38 -1.62 -2.40
N ILE A 26 -5.02 -1.93 -3.53
CA ILE A 26 -4.41 -1.72 -4.86
C ILE A 26 -4.67 -0.27 -5.26
N THR A 27 -3.61 0.48 -5.58
CA THR A 27 -3.74 1.88 -6.02
C THR A 27 -3.70 2.00 -7.53
N SER A 28 -2.86 1.23 -8.22
CA SER A 28 -2.83 1.13 -9.68
C SER A 28 -2.16 -0.16 -10.17
N TYR A 29 -2.34 -0.48 -11.45
CA TYR A 29 -1.62 -1.57 -12.12
C TYR A 29 -1.35 -1.18 -13.57
N GLU A 30 -0.08 -1.04 -13.93
CA GLU A 30 0.34 -0.58 -15.26
C GLU A 30 1.66 -1.25 -15.67
N ASP A 31 1.78 -1.61 -16.94
CA ASP A 31 2.98 -2.23 -17.53
C ASP A 31 3.55 -3.48 -16.81
N GLY A 32 2.70 -4.19 -16.06
CA GLY A 32 3.11 -5.36 -15.27
C GLY A 32 3.54 -5.02 -13.84
N ILE A 33 3.48 -3.75 -13.45
CA ILE A 33 3.82 -3.25 -12.12
C ILE A 33 2.53 -3.01 -11.34
N LEU A 34 2.44 -3.61 -10.15
CA LEU A 34 1.32 -3.41 -9.24
C LEU A 34 1.72 -2.41 -8.15
N TYR A 35 0.95 -1.33 -8.03
CA TYR A 35 1.10 -0.37 -6.96
C TYR A 35 0.10 -0.68 -5.86
N ILE A 36 0.60 -0.76 -4.63
CA ILE A 36 -0.20 -1.09 -3.46
C ILE A 36 0.05 -0.09 -2.33
N ARG A 37 -0.97 0.12 -1.50
CA ARG A 37 -0.86 0.86 -0.25
C ARG A 37 -1.13 -0.07 0.92
N LEU A 38 -0.21 -0.09 1.89
CA LEU A 38 -0.45 -0.78 3.15
C LEU A 38 -1.37 0.07 4.04
N LEU A 39 -2.32 -0.59 4.66
CA LEU A 39 -3.29 -0.01 5.58
C LEU A 39 -3.04 -0.53 7.00
N GLY A 40 -3.61 0.16 8.00
CA GLY A 40 -3.52 -0.23 9.40
C GLY A 40 -2.10 -0.13 9.98
N GLN A 41 -1.77 -1.02 10.90
CA GLN A 41 -0.49 -0.99 11.62
C GLN A 41 0.72 -1.28 10.73
N CYS A 42 0.51 -2.03 9.64
CA CYS A 42 1.56 -2.36 8.67
C CYS A 42 2.13 -1.11 7.97
N ASN A 43 1.36 -0.03 7.82
CA ASN A 43 1.84 1.21 7.22
C ASN A 43 2.87 1.95 8.09
N ASN A 44 2.75 1.84 9.42
CA ASN A 44 3.55 2.60 10.39
C ASN A 44 4.74 1.84 10.96
N CYS A 45 4.96 0.59 10.54
CA CYS A 45 6.05 -0.23 11.04
C CYS A 45 7.22 -0.25 10.04
N PRO A 46 8.32 0.50 10.29
CA PRO A 46 9.43 0.60 9.34
C PRO A 46 10.15 -0.73 9.09
N SER A 47 10.15 -1.66 10.06
CA SER A 47 10.66 -3.01 9.88
C SER A 47 9.70 -3.94 9.13
N ALA A 48 8.39 -3.67 9.18
CA ALA A 48 7.40 -4.49 8.48
C ALA A 48 7.29 -4.15 7.00
N LYS A 49 7.56 -2.91 6.58
CA LYS A 49 7.43 -2.50 5.16
C LYS A 49 8.15 -3.45 4.20
N PHE A 50 9.45 -3.65 4.41
CA PHE A 50 10.25 -4.50 3.52
C PHE A 50 9.82 -5.97 3.59
N THR A 51 9.49 -6.47 4.78
CA THR A 51 9.09 -7.87 4.96
C THR A 51 7.74 -8.15 4.30
N VAL A 52 6.77 -7.27 4.51
CA VAL A 52 5.41 -7.40 3.98
C VAL A 52 5.39 -7.25 2.47
N GLU A 53 6.11 -6.28 1.93
CA GLU A 53 6.27 -6.08 0.49
C GLU A 53 6.80 -7.35 -0.20
N ASN A 54 7.88 -7.93 0.32
CA ASN A 54 8.45 -9.18 -0.22
C ASN A 54 7.47 -10.36 -0.14
N ILE A 55 6.70 -10.48 0.94
CA ILE A 55 5.70 -11.55 1.08
C ILE A 55 4.59 -11.39 0.03
N ILE A 56 4.08 -10.17 -0.13
CA ILE A 56 3.02 -9.86 -1.09
C ILE A 56 3.51 -10.12 -2.51
N GLU A 57 4.68 -9.60 -2.86
CA GLU A 57 5.29 -9.78 -4.17
C GLU A 57 5.53 -11.27 -4.47
N SER A 58 6.09 -12.02 -3.52
CA SER A 58 6.34 -13.46 -3.70
C SER A 58 5.05 -14.23 -3.95
N LYS A 59 4.00 -14.00 -3.15
CA LYS A 59 2.71 -14.68 -3.28
C LYS A 59 1.99 -14.32 -4.58
N LEU A 60 2.10 -13.07 -5.01
CA LEU A 60 1.54 -12.63 -6.28
C LEU A 60 2.29 -13.26 -7.46
N LYS A 61 3.63 -13.24 -7.47
CA LYS A 61 4.43 -13.83 -8.55
C LYS A 61 4.28 -15.35 -8.65
N GLU A 62 4.08 -16.04 -7.52
CA GLU A 62 3.77 -17.49 -7.51
C GLU A 62 2.46 -17.83 -8.25
N ASN A 63 1.44 -16.99 -8.10
CA ASN A 63 0.13 -17.21 -8.72
C ASN A 63 -0.04 -16.51 -10.07
N ILE A 64 0.75 -15.47 -10.34
CA ILE A 64 0.62 -14.54 -11.46
C ILE A 64 2.01 -14.25 -12.04
N PRO A 65 2.55 -15.17 -12.86
CA PRO A 65 3.92 -15.05 -13.39
C PRO A 65 4.13 -13.84 -14.31
N GLU A 66 3.07 -13.27 -14.88
CA GLU A 66 3.12 -12.06 -15.71
C GLU A 66 3.31 -10.76 -14.91
N LEU A 67 3.18 -10.81 -13.58
CA LEU A 67 3.43 -9.68 -12.69
C LEU A 67 4.94 -9.47 -12.54
N LYS A 68 5.42 -8.29 -12.94
CA LYS A 68 6.85 -7.96 -12.97
C LYS A 68 7.36 -7.50 -11.60
N GLU A 69 6.61 -6.63 -10.94
CA GLU A 69 7.04 -5.96 -9.72
C GLU A 69 5.83 -5.48 -8.91
N VAL A 70 6.02 -5.37 -7.59
CA VAL A 70 5.08 -4.72 -6.67
C VAL A 70 5.78 -3.54 -6.02
N ILE A 71 5.15 -2.36 -6.04
CA ILE A 71 5.69 -1.12 -5.48
C ILE A 71 4.74 -0.58 -4.41
N LEU A 72 5.30 -0.18 -3.27
CA LEU A 72 4.56 0.55 -2.25
C LEU A 72 4.30 2.01 -2.66
N ASP A 73 3.03 2.34 -2.85
CA ASP A 73 2.54 3.71 -2.98
C ASP A 73 2.52 4.38 -1.59
N THR A 74 3.57 5.17 -1.33
CA THR A 74 3.71 5.97 -0.11
C THR A 74 3.31 7.42 -0.30
N ASP A 75 2.79 7.79 -1.47
CA ASP A 75 2.47 9.16 -1.76
C ASP A 75 1.20 9.60 -1.01
N ILE A 76 1.21 10.87 -0.60
CA ILE A 76 0.03 11.53 -0.03
C ILE A 76 -0.67 12.29 -1.14
N SER A 77 -2.00 12.36 -1.10
CA SER A 77 -2.75 13.12 -2.09
C SER A 77 -2.39 14.62 -2.02
N SER A 78 -2.39 15.27 -3.18
CA SER A 78 -2.12 16.70 -3.29
C SER A 78 -3.07 17.51 -2.41
N GLU A 79 -4.34 17.10 -2.35
CA GLU A 79 -5.37 17.73 -1.53
C GLU A 79 -5.02 17.67 -0.05
N LEU A 80 -4.56 16.52 0.44
CA LEU A 80 -4.14 16.35 1.84
C LEU A 80 -2.92 17.22 2.16
N TYR A 81 -1.96 17.29 1.25
CA TYR A 81 -0.80 18.17 1.38
C TYR A 81 -1.20 19.65 1.42
N HIS A 82 -2.10 20.07 0.53
CA HIS A 82 -2.63 21.44 0.51
C HIS A 82 -3.40 21.76 1.80
N PHE A 83 -4.25 20.85 2.27
CA PHE A 83 -4.97 21.00 3.52
C PHE A 83 -4.02 21.13 4.73
N ALA A 84 -2.99 20.29 4.82
CA ALA A 84 -1.97 20.38 5.87
C ALA A 84 -1.23 21.74 5.84
N LYS A 85 -0.87 22.22 4.65
CA LYS A 85 -0.27 23.55 4.45
C LYS A 85 -1.18 24.67 4.96
N GLU A 86 -2.48 24.62 4.67
CA GLU A 86 -3.42 25.63 5.14
C GLU A 86 -3.53 25.67 6.67
N ILE A 87 -3.62 24.50 7.32
CA ILE A 87 -3.67 24.40 8.79
C ILE A 87 -2.39 24.97 9.42
N LEU A 88 -1.22 24.52 8.95
CA LEU A 88 0.07 24.96 9.49
C LEU A 88 0.34 26.44 9.22
N GLY A 89 -0.14 26.99 8.11
CA GLY A 89 -0.06 28.41 7.78
C GLY A 89 -0.92 29.30 8.70
N LYS A 90 -2.09 28.83 9.12
CA LYS A 90 -2.99 29.57 10.03
C LYS A 90 -2.43 29.69 11.45
N SER A 91 -1.66 28.71 11.92
CA SER A 91 -1.02 28.75 13.25
C SER A 91 -0.02 29.89 13.43
N ARG A 92 0.44 30.52 12.34
CA ARG A 92 1.43 31.60 12.36
C ARG A 92 0.84 33.01 12.42
N GLN A 93 -0.49 33.18 12.30
CA GLN A 93 -1.17 34.49 12.35
C GLN A 93 -1.87 34.79 13.68
N ASN A 94 -1.75 33.93 14.69
CA ASN A 94 -2.34 34.11 16.02
C ASN A 94 -1.28 34.31 17.14
N LEU A 95 -0.06 34.74 16.78
CA LEU A 95 1.01 35.14 17.70
C LEU A 95 1.49 36.56 17.36
#